data_AF-A0A7C3JWF7-F1
#
_entry.id   AF-A0A7C3JWF7-F1
#
_cell.length_a   1.000
_cell.length_b   1.000
_cell.length_c   1.000
_cell.angle_alpha   90.00
_cell.angle_beta   90.00
_cell.angle_gamma   90.00
#
_symmetry.space_group_name_H-M   'P 1'
#
loop_
_entity.id
_entity.type
_entity.pdbx_description
1 polymer ?
#
loop_
_entity_poly.entity_id
_entity_poly.type
_entity_poly.pdbx_seq_one_letter_code
_entity_poly.pdbx_strand_id
1 'polypeptide(L)'
;MALRRALGDTAGAGVILNNLGYAEARRGHRAAARALWEECLAIHRRLGDRRVIAALLGNLGTMAFQEGDDERASELLRESLSLQRELGDKHAIAYVLNNLGALAERRGDPAAARTLYEESLAIRRELGDRRGLAIGLHNLGILARRQGDTSGALSLLRESLQLLRELSDKPAIAESLAEFAAAAAAAGQGERAVLLHAAAKTLLAAIGASPASHEQQETQRQLALLRAALGEAAFADAWAKGEAMTPERAAACALDEAGCWSLRTSGP
;
A
#
# COMPACT_ATOMS: atom_id res chain seq x y z
N MET A 1 -14.81 30.34 -2.61
CA MET A 1 -14.18 30.59 -1.29
C MET A 1 -14.57 31.95 -0.72
N ALA A 2 -14.18 33.07 -1.34
CA ALA A 2 -14.51 34.42 -0.83
C ALA A 2 -16.02 34.66 -0.67
N LEU A 3 -16.84 34.21 -1.63
CA LEU A 3 -18.29 34.38 -1.60
C LEU A 3 -18.98 33.64 -0.43
N ARG A 4 -18.59 32.38 -0.14
CA ARG A 4 -19.16 31.59 0.98
C ARG A 4 -18.73 32.10 2.35
N ARG A 5 -17.48 32.54 2.50
CA ARG A 5 -16.99 33.20 3.72
C ARG A 5 -17.74 34.51 3.98
N ALA A 6 -18.01 35.28 2.93
CA ALA A 6 -18.81 36.50 3.00
C ALA A 6 -20.30 36.22 3.33
N LEU A 7 -20.81 35.03 3.01
CA LEU A 7 -22.19 34.61 3.30
C LEU A 7 -22.35 33.87 4.65
N GLY A 8 -21.29 33.73 5.45
CA GLY A 8 -21.34 33.03 6.74
C GLY A 8 -21.43 31.49 6.65
N ASP A 9 -21.30 30.90 5.46
CA ASP A 9 -21.34 29.45 5.23
C ASP A 9 -19.96 28.81 5.51
N THR A 10 -19.61 28.75 6.80
CA THR A 10 -18.34 28.20 7.29
C THR A 10 -18.26 26.68 7.11
N ALA A 11 -19.39 25.96 7.23
CA ALA A 11 -19.46 24.53 6.97
C ALA A 11 -19.23 24.21 5.48
N GLY A 12 -19.86 24.95 4.58
CA GLY A 12 -19.65 24.82 3.14
C GLY A 12 -18.25 25.24 2.68
N ALA A 13 -17.55 26.10 3.43
CA ALA A 13 -16.14 26.40 3.19
C ALA A 13 -15.22 25.22 3.57
N GLY A 14 -15.51 24.52 4.67
CA GLY A 14 -14.76 23.33 5.09
C GLY A 14 -14.83 22.16 4.10
N VAL A 15 -16.01 21.86 3.55
CA VAL A 15 -16.15 20.82 2.51
C VAL A 15 -15.29 21.12 1.27
N ILE A 16 -15.25 22.38 0.85
CA ILE A 16 -14.42 22.80 -0.30
C ILE A 16 -12.93 22.65 0.01
N LEU A 17 -12.51 23.05 1.22
CA LEU A 17 -11.12 22.90 1.68
C LEU A 17 -10.69 21.43 1.71
N ASN A 18 -11.54 20.53 2.22
CA ASN A 18 -11.25 19.10 2.23
C ASN A 18 -11.06 18.54 0.83
N ASN A 19 -11.95 18.89 -0.11
CA ASN A 19 -11.87 18.42 -1.50
C ASN A 19 -10.66 19.01 -2.24
N LEU A 20 -10.32 20.28 -1.97
CA LEU A 20 -9.12 20.90 -2.53
C LEU A 20 -7.85 20.25 -1.96
N GLY A 21 -7.84 19.93 -0.66
CA GLY A 21 -6.75 19.19 -0.03
C GLY A 21 -6.51 17.84 -0.73
N TYR A 22 -7.56 17.09 -1.04
CA TYR A 22 -7.44 15.86 -1.84
C TYR A 22 -6.89 16.12 -3.26
N ALA A 23 -7.36 17.19 -3.93
CA ALA A 23 -6.88 17.53 -5.27
C ALA A 23 -5.39 17.89 -5.28
N GLU A 24 -4.94 18.69 -4.32
CA GLU A 24 -3.53 19.08 -4.18
C GLU A 24 -2.65 17.89 -3.76
N ALA A 25 -3.14 17.01 -2.88
CA ALA A 25 -2.43 15.78 -2.53
C ALA A 25 -2.23 14.87 -3.75
N ARG A 26 -3.25 14.73 -4.60
CA ARG A 26 -3.15 13.96 -5.86
C ARG A 26 -2.21 14.58 -6.88
N ARG A 27 -1.97 15.90 -6.81
CA ARG A 27 -0.99 16.61 -7.65
C ARG A 27 0.43 16.56 -7.08
N GLY A 28 0.63 15.96 -5.90
CA GLY A 28 1.91 15.93 -5.21
C GLY A 28 2.23 17.21 -4.42
N HIS A 29 1.31 18.18 -4.38
CA HIS A 29 1.47 19.42 -3.62
C HIS A 29 1.16 19.22 -2.13
N ARG A 30 1.96 18.39 -1.45
CA ARG A 30 1.73 17.96 -0.06
C ARG A 30 1.60 19.13 0.92
N ALA A 31 2.46 20.14 0.83
CA ALA A 31 2.40 21.31 1.71
C ALA A 31 1.07 22.08 1.56
N ALA A 32 0.59 22.25 0.32
CA ALA A 32 -0.68 22.90 0.05
C ALA A 32 -1.85 22.07 0.58
N ALA A 33 -1.84 20.75 0.34
CA ALA A 33 -2.86 19.84 0.86
C ALA A 33 -2.94 19.86 2.39
N ARG A 34 -1.78 19.85 3.07
CA ARG A 34 -1.71 19.95 4.53
C ARG A 34 -2.34 21.24 5.03
N ALA A 35 -1.94 22.38 4.48
CA ALA A 35 -2.44 23.69 4.90
C ALA A 35 -3.97 23.77 4.76
N LEU A 36 -4.52 23.22 3.66
CA LEU A 36 -5.96 23.17 3.42
C LEU A 36 -6.69 22.27 4.43
N TRP A 37 -6.13 21.10 4.75
CA TRP A 37 -6.71 20.19 5.73
C TRP A 37 -6.59 20.70 7.17
N GLU A 38 -5.51 21.38 7.53
CA GLU A 38 -5.35 22.04 8.83
C GLU A 38 -6.32 23.21 9.00
N GLU A 39 -6.50 24.04 7.97
CA GLU A 39 -7.49 25.12 7.98
C GLU A 39 -8.92 24.54 8.11
N CYS A 40 -9.22 23.48 7.36
CA CYS A 40 -10.49 22.78 7.44
C CYS A 40 -10.72 22.21 8.85
N LEU A 41 -9.71 21.58 9.44
CA LEU A 41 -9.77 20.99 10.78
C LEU A 41 -10.05 22.06 11.83
N ALA A 42 -9.40 23.22 11.73
CA ALA A 42 -9.63 24.34 12.64
C ALA A 42 -11.07 24.87 12.56
N ILE A 43 -11.65 24.95 11.37
CA ILE A 43 -13.04 25.34 11.17
C ILE A 43 -13.99 24.31 11.81
N HIS A 44 -13.83 23.03 11.48
CA HIS A 44 -14.74 22.00 11.97
C HIS A 44 -14.59 21.72 13.47
N ARG A 45 -13.41 21.94 14.08
CA ARG A 45 -13.24 21.94 15.54
C ARG A 45 -14.08 23.03 16.22
N ARG A 46 -14.19 24.22 15.63
CA ARG A 46 -15.07 25.29 16.16
C ARG A 46 -16.56 24.96 15.97
N LEU A 47 -16.91 24.27 14.88
CA LEU A 47 -18.28 23.87 14.59
C LEU A 47 -18.72 22.60 15.36
N GLY A 48 -17.79 21.84 15.92
CA GLY A 48 -18.08 20.58 16.62
C GLY A 48 -18.45 19.42 15.69
N ASP A 49 -18.12 19.49 14.40
CA ASP A 49 -18.43 18.42 13.43
C ASP A 49 -17.44 17.26 13.58
N ARG A 50 -17.78 16.35 14.51
CA ARG A 50 -16.93 15.21 14.87
C ARG A 50 -16.60 14.31 13.68
N ARG A 51 -17.51 14.18 12.71
CA ARG A 51 -17.33 13.31 11.54
C ARG A 51 -16.26 13.86 10.61
N VAL A 52 -16.32 15.16 10.31
CA VAL A 52 -15.31 15.81 9.47
C VAL A 52 -13.97 15.90 10.19
N ILE A 53 -13.96 16.20 11.49
CA ILE A 53 -12.74 16.20 12.33
C ILE A 53 -12.05 14.83 12.23
N ALA A 54 -12.78 13.74 12.46
CA ALA A 54 -12.21 12.39 12.40
C ALA A 54 -11.58 12.07 11.04
N ALA A 55 -12.25 12.40 9.94
CA ALA A 55 -11.73 12.17 8.59
C ALA A 55 -10.45 12.98 8.31
N LEU A 56 -10.41 14.26 8.70
CA LEU A 56 -9.26 15.13 8.51
C LEU A 56 -8.05 14.69 9.33
N LEU A 57 -8.26 14.25 10.57
CA LEU A 57 -7.20 13.69 11.40
C LEU A 57 -6.59 12.43 10.77
N GLY A 58 -7.43 11.55 10.21
CA GLY A 58 -6.97 10.38 9.45
C GLY A 58 -6.11 10.77 8.25
N ASN A 59 -6.55 11.73 7.45
CA ASN A 59 -5.81 12.22 6.27
C ASN A 59 -4.47 12.87 6.65
N LEU A 60 -4.48 13.77 7.64
CA LEU A 60 -3.28 14.43 8.14
C LEU A 60 -2.31 13.42 8.76
N GLY A 61 -2.83 12.42 9.47
CA GLY A 61 -2.04 11.33 10.06
C GLY A 61 -1.35 10.47 9.00
N THR A 62 -2.07 10.08 7.95
CA THR A 62 -1.46 9.38 6.80
C THR A 62 -0.43 10.25 6.08
N MET A 63 -0.66 11.56 5.93
CA MET A 63 0.32 12.46 5.34
C MET A 63 1.60 12.56 6.19
N ALA A 64 1.46 12.77 7.50
CA ALA A 64 2.60 12.80 8.42
C ALA A 64 3.42 11.49 8.35
N PHE A 65 2.74 10.34 8.27
CA PHE A 65 3.40 9.05 8.06
C PHE A 65 4.18 8.98 6.75
N GLN A 66 3.64 9.51 5.64
CA GLN A 66 4.35 9.54 4.36
C GLN A 66 5.58 10.46 4.36
N GLU A 67 5.62 11.42 5.28
CA GLU A 67 6.71 12.39 5.42
C GLU A 67 7.77 11.95 6.43
N GLY A 68 7.53 10.85 7.14
CA GLY A 68 8.42 10.33 8.18
C GLY A 68 8.25 10.99 9.54
N ASP A 69 7.23 11.82 9.74
CA ASP A 69 6.85 12.35 11.05
C ASP A 69 5.95 11.32 11.77
N ASP A 70 6.60 10.29 12.27
CA ASP A 70 5.97 9.14 12.90
C ASP A 70 5.23 9.53 14.19
N GLU A 71 5.81 10.43 14.99
CA GLU A 71 5.20 10.98 16.20
C GLU A 71 3.87 11.64 15.87
N ARG A 72 3.87 12.59 14.93
CA ARG A 72 2.67 13.30 14.53
C ARG A 72 1.63 12.39 13.89
N ALA A 73 2.07 11.43 13.06
CA ALA A 73 1.20 10.41 12.49
C ALA A 73 0.49 9.61 13.59
N SER A 74 1.23 9.21 14.64
CA SER A 74 0.69 8.44 15.75
C SER A 74 -0.41 9.19 16.50
N GLU A 75 -0.19 10.47 16.82
CA GLU A 75 -1.16 11.32 17.50
C GLU A 75 -2.45 11.46 16.68
N LEU A 76 -2.31 11.88 15.43
CA LEU A 76 -3.43 12.16 14.53
C LEU A 76 -4.25 10.91 14.23
N LEU A 77 -3.58 9.78 13.93
CA LEU A 77 -4.26 8.52 13.65
C LEU A 77 -4.96 7.95 14.90
N ARG A 78 -4.39 8.09 16.10
CA ARG A 78 -5.05 7.64 17.34
C ARG A 78 -6.26 8.51 17.69
N GLU A 79 -6.16 9.83 17.55
CA GLU A 79 -7.29 10.75 17.73
C GLU A 79 -8.40 10.42 16.72
N SER A 80 -8.04 10.21 15.45
CA SER A 80 -8.96 9.75 14.41
C SER A 80 -9.61 8.43 14.78
N LEU A 81 -8.85 7.41 15.20
CA LEU A 81 -9.40 6.08 15.53
C LEU A 81 -10.42 6.16 16.66
N SER A 82 -10.13 6.93 17.72
CA SER A 82 -11.04 7.14 18.84
C SER A 82 -12.37 7.72 18.36
N LEU A 83 -12.32 8.80 17.57
CA LEU A 83 -13.52 9.43 17.05
C LEU A 83 -14.30 8.52 16.08
N GLN A 84 -13.61 7.79 15.20
CA GLN A 84 -14.29 6.88 14.27
C GLN A 84 -14.97 5.71 15.00
N ARG A 85 -14.38 5.22 16.11
CA ARG A 85 -15.03 4.23 16.98
C ARG A 85 -16.28 4.78 17.66
N GLU A 86 -16.24 6.01 18.16
CA GLU A 86 -17.42 6.68 18.73
C GLU A 86 -18.53 6.91 17.70
N LEU A 87 -18.15 7.20 16.45
CA LEU A 87 -19.08 7.42 15.33
C LEU A 87 -19.58 6.12 14.69
N GLY A 88 -18.94 4.98 14.98
CA GLY A 88 -19.26 3.68 14.39
C GLY A 88 -18.92 3.55 12.90
N ASP A 89 -18.04 4.40 12.35
CA ASP A 89 -17.65 4.34 10.94
C ASP A 89 -16.64 3.20 10.70
N LYS A 90 -17.15 1.99 10.48
CA LYS A 90 -16.34 0.78 10.29
C LYS A 90 -15.33 0.89 9.14
N HIS A 91 -15.68 1.54 8.04
CA HIS A 91 -14.76 1.72 6.90
C HIS A 91 -13.56 2.58 7.33
N ALA A 92 -13.82 3.70 8.01
CA ALA A 92 -12.76 4.57 8.49
C ALA A 92 -11.92 3.93 9.62
N ILE A 93 -12.54 3.17 10.52
CA ILE A 93 -11.83 2.40 11.57
C ILE A 93 -10.82 1.45 10.91
N ALA A 94 -11.25 0.64 9.95
CA ALA A 94 -10.36 -0.29 9.25
C ALA A 94 -9.23 0.44 8.49
N TYR A 95 -9.54 1.57 7.86
CA TYR A 95 -8.51 2.39 7.21
C TYR A 95 -7.44 2.89 8.19
N VAL A 96 -7.86 3.46 9.32
CA VAL A 96 -6.94 4.02 10.31
C VAL A 96 -6.13 2.92 11.01
N LEU A 97 -6.75 1.78 11.34
CA LEU A 97 -6.04 0.62 11.90
C LEU A 97 -4.93 0.12 10.98
N ASN A 98 -5.18 0.04 9.67
CA ASN A 98 -4.15 -0.35 8.72
C ASN A 98 -2.96 0.64 8.71
N ASN A 99 -3.22 1.95 8.76
CA ASN A 99 -2.15 2.95 8.82
C ASN A 99 -1.37 2.89 10.16
N LEU A 100 -2.06 2.66 11.28
CA LEU A 100 -1.40 2.45 12.57
C LEU A 100 -0.56 1.16 12.58
N GLY A 101 -0.99 0.12 11.88
CA GLY A 101 -0.22 -1.10 11.69
C GLY A 101 1.10 -0.84 10.96
N ALA A 102 1.06 -0.07 9.87
CA ALA A 102 2.25 0.32 9.13
C ALA A 102 3.20 1.21 9.96
N LEU A 103 2.64 2.08 10.80
CA LEU A 103 3.42 2.88 11.74
C LEU A 103 4.08 2.02 12.83
N ALA A 104 3.37 1.04 13.39
CA ALA A 104 3.94 0.12 14.37
C ALA A 104 5.07 -0.72 13.78
N GLU A 105 4.90 -1.18 12.53
CA GLU A 105 5.93 -1.91 11.79
C GLU A 105 7.19 -1.06 11.59
N ARG A 106 7.03 0.19 11.13
CA ARG A 106 8.16 1.13 10.95
C ARG A 106 8.92 1.39 12.24
N ARG A 107 8.21 1.41 13.38
CA ARG A 107 8.78 1.57 14.72
C ARG A 107 9.39 0.29 15.30
N GLY A 108 9.38 -0.81 14.55
CA GLY A 108 9.95 -2.08 15.00
C GLY A 108 9.08 -2.83 16.02
N ASP A 109 7.78 -2.58 16.06
CA ASP A 109 6.80 -3.33 16.86
C ASP A 109 5.92 -4.22 15.96
N PRO A 110 6.45 -5.38 15.52
CA PRO A 110 5.72 -6.27 14.62
C PRO A 110 4.51 -6.94 15.30
N ALA A 111 4.51 -7.07 16.63
CA ALA A 111 3.38 -7.65 17.36
C ALA A 111 2.17 -6.71 17.37
N ALA A 112 2.40 -5.42 17.66
CA ALA A 112 1.37 -4.41 17.54
C ALA A 112 0.90 -4.24 16.09
N ALA A 113 1.82 -4.24 15.12
CA ALA A 113 1.47 -4.16 13.70
C ALA A 113 0.52 -5.29 13.28
N ARG A 114 0.85 -6.54 13.64
CA ARG A 114 0.01 -7.71 13.37
C ARG A 114 -1.40 -7.55 13.95
N THR A 115 -1.50 -7.17 15.21
CA THR A 115 -2.80 -6.99 15.89
C THR A 115 -3.66 -5.95 15.16
N LEU A 116 -3.06 -4.81 14.79
CA LEU A 116 -3.75 -3.72 14.10
C LEU A 116 -4.20 -4.12 12.69
N TYR A 117 -3.36 -4.83 11.94
CA TYR A 117 -3.72 -5.34 10.62
C TYR A 117 -4.82 -6.41 10.69
N GLU A 118 -4.75 -7.33 11.66
CA GLU A 118 -5.76 -8.37 11.86
C GLU A 118 -7.12 -7.78 12.27
N GLU A 119 -7.15 -6.76 13.14
CA GLU A 119 -8.37 -6.01 13.48
C GLU A 119 -8.94 -5.30 12.24
N SER A 120 -8.08 -4.64 11.43
CA SER A 120 -8.52 -4.04 10.17
C SER A 120 -9.12 -5.08 9.21
N LEU A 121 -8.48 -6.25 9.07
CA LEU A 121 -8.95 -7.30 8.17
C LEU A 121 -10.29 -7.88 8.64
N ALA A 122 -10.47 -8.11 9.94
CA ALA A 122 -11.73 -8.58 10.49
C ALA A 122 -12.89 -7.64 10.10
N ILE A 123 -12.71 -6.33 10.29
CA ILE A 123 -13.72 -5.33 9.90
C ILE A 123 -13.96 -5.33 8.39
N ARG A 124 -12.90 -5.41 7.57
CA ARG A 124 -13.06 -5.42 6.10
C ARG A 124 -13.78 -6.68 5.60
N ARG A 125 -13.61 -7.83 6.28
CA ARG A 125 -14.39 -9.05 5.99
C ARG A 125 -15.87 -8.82 6.28
N GLU A 126 -16.20 -8.22 7.42
CA GLU A 126 -17.59 -7.88 7.76
C GLU A 126 -18.23 -6.94 6.73
N LEU A 127 -17.46 -6.00 6.19
CA LEU A 127 -17.93 -5.01 5.20
C LEU A 127 -17.96 -5.55 3.77
N GLY A 128 -17.40 -6.73 3.49
CA GLY A 128 -17.18 -7.20 2.13
C GLY A 128 -16.20 -6.35 1.31
N ASP A 129 -15.32 -5.58 1.96
CA ASP A 129 -14.34 -4.70 1.31
C ASP A 129 -13.16 -5.51 0.76
N ARG A 130 -13.36 -6.07 -0.44
CA ARG A 130 -12.38 -6.95 -1.10
C ARG A 130 -11.04 -6.28 -1.38
N ARG A 131 -11.05 -5.00 -1.82
CA ARG A 131 -9.81 -4.26 -2.12
C ARG A 131 -9.02 -4.02 -0.84
N GLY A 132 -9.71 -3.62 0.23
CA GLY A 132 -9.08 -3.42 1.52
C GLY A 132 -8.54 -4.72 2.13
N LEU A 133 -9.24 -5.85 1.95
CA LEU A 133 -8.75 -7.16 2.37
C LEU A 133 -7.42 -7.50 1.69
N ALA A 134 -7.34 -7.28 0.38
CA ALA A 134 -6.11 -7.52 -0.36
C ALA A 134 -4.94 -6.68 0.17
N ILE A 135 -5.17 -5.39 0.47
CA ILE A 135 -4.14 -4.50 1.03
C ILE A 135 -3.70 -4.98 2.42
N GLY A 136 -4.64 -5.35 3.31
CA GLY A 136 -4.28 -5.84 4.65
C GLY A 136 -3.51 -7.17 4.62
N LEU A 137 -3.89 -8.08 3.73
CA LEU A 137 -3.17 -9.34 3.51
C LEU A 137 -1.76 -9.10 2.96
N HIS A 138 -1.61 -8.15 2.03
CA HIS A 138 -0.31 -7.73 1.53
C HIS A 138 0.59 -7.23 2.66
N ASN A 139 0.07 -6.35 3.53
CA ASN A 139 0.83 -5.82 4.67
C ASN A 139 1.21 -6.92 5.69
N LEU A 140 0.31 -7.85 6.00
CA LEU A 140 0.67 -9.02 6.82
C LEU A 140 1.72 -9.91 6.14
N GLY A 141 1.69 -10.02 4.82
CA GLY A 141 2.68 -10.76 4.04
C GLY A 141 4.08 -10.14 4.14
N ILE A 142 4.18 -8.81 4.02
CA ILE A 142 5.42 -8.06 4.26
C ILE A 142 5.92 -8.31 5.68
N LEU A 143 5.03 -8.20 6.67
CA LEU A 143 5.36 -8.40 8.07
C LEU A 143 5.90 -9.81 8.33
N ALA A 144 5.23 -10.85 7.82
CA ALA A 144 5.68 -12.24 7.94
C ALA A 144 7.06 -12.43 7.30
N ARG A 145 7.30 -11.86 6.10
CA ARG A 145 8.60 -11.91 5.41
C ARG A 145 9.71 -11.31 6.27
N ARG A 146 9.47 -10.13 6.86
CA ARG A 146 10.43 -9.45 7.74
C ARG A 146 10.72 -10.22 9.03
N GLN A 147 9.75 -11.02 9.49
CA GLN A 147 9.92 -11.94 10.62
C GLN A 147 10.60 -13.27 10.24
N GLY A 148 10.94 -13.48 8.95
CA GLY A 148 11.54 -14.72 8.45
C GLY A 148 10.54 -15.84 8.14
N ASP A 149 9.23 -15.61 8.36
CA ASP A 149 8.17 -16.55 7.99
C ASP A 149 7.86 -16.45 6.49
N THR A 150 8.74 -17.06 5.69
CA THR A 150 8.67 -17.03 4.24
C THR A 150 7.42 -17.76 3.72
N SER A 151 7.04 -18.88 4.34
CA SER A 151 5.87 -19.65 3.96
C SER A 151 4.57 -18.90 4.22
N GLY A 152 4.43 -18.28 5.40
CA GLY A 152 3.31 -17.43 5.74
C GLY A 152 3.23 -16.21 4.84
N ALA A 153 4.36 -15.56 4.55
CA ALA A 153 4.43 -14.43 3.64
C ALA A 153 3.90 -14.78 2.24
N LEU A 154 4.38 -15.89 1.64
CA LEU A 154 3.90 -16.34 0.34
C LEU A 154 2.41 -16.68 0.36
N SER A 155 1.90 -17.29 1.43
CA SER A 155 0.47 -17.59 1.56
C SER A 155 -0.38 -16.32 1.56
N LEU A 156 -0.01 -15.33 2.38
CA LEU A 156 -0.72 -14.06 2.51
C LEU A 156 -0.65 -13.24 1.23
N LEU A 157 0.52 -13.18 0.59
CA LEU A 157 0.71 -12.48 -0.67
C LEU A 157 -0.04 -13.15 -1.83
N ARG A 158 -0.16 -14.50 -1.85
CA ARG A 158 -1.01 -15.20 -2.83
C ARG A 158 -2.48 -14.82 -2.68
N GLU A 159 -3.01 -14.84 -1.46
CA GLU A 159 -4.41 -14.47 -1.21
C GLU A 159 -4.69 -13.02 -1.60
N SER A 160 -3.78 -12.10 -1.24
CA SER A 160 -3.83 -10.70 -1.67
C SER A 160 -3.86 -10.58 -3.20
N LEU A 161 -2.90 -11.19 -3.88
CA LEU A 161 -2.74 -11.07 -5.33
C LEU A 161 -3.93 -11.69 -6.09
N GLN A 162 -4.52 -12.76 -5.58
CA GLN A 162 -5.74 -13.34 -6.12
C GLN A 162 -6.90 -12.34 -6.06
N LEU A 163 -7.12 -11.69 -4.92
CA LEU A 163 -8.15 -10.66 -4.77
C LEU A 163 -7.91 -9.48 -5.72
N LEU A 164 -6.69 -8.99 -5.82
CA LEU A 164 -6.34 -7.87 -6.72
C LEU A 164 -6.56 -8.22 -8.20
N ARG A 165 -6.24 -9.47 -8.57
CA ARG A 165 -6.52 -10.00 -9.91
C ARG A 165 -8.01 -10.04 -10.22
N GLU A 166 -8.83 -10.55 -9.30
CA GLU A 166 -10.28 -10.58 -9.45
C GLU A 166 -10.89 -9.17 -9.57
N LEU A 167 -10.27 -8.18 -8.91
CA LEU A 167 -10.64 -6.76 -8.98
C LEU A 167 -10.07 -6.04 -10.20
N SER A 168 -9.20 -6.68 -10.99
CA SER A 168 -8.46 -6.04 -12.09
C SER A 168 -7.66 -4.80 -11.67
N ASP A 169 -7.14 -4.79 -10.43
CA ASP A 169 -6.45 -3.65 -9.82
C ASP A 169 -4.96 -3.64 -10.19
N LYS A 170 -4.67 -3.26 -11.44
CA LYS A 170 -3.32 -3.32 -12.03
C LYS A 170 -2.23 -2.62 -11.20
N PRO A 171 -2.45 -1.43 -10.62
CA PRO A 171 -1.44 -0.79 -9.77
C PRO A 171 -1.08 -1.63 -8.54
N ALA A 172 -2.10 -2.12 -7.81
CA ALA A 172 -1.88 -2.92 -6.62
C ALA A 172 -1.25 -4.29 -6.95
N ILE A 173 -1.58 -4.88 -8.11
CA ILE A 173 -0.89 -6.07 -8.62
C ILE A 173 0.61 -5.80 -8.75
N ALA A 174 1.00 -4.68 -9.37
CA ALA A 174 2.41 -4.32 -9.56
C ALA A 174 3.16 -4.16 -8.23
N GLU A 175 2.55 -3.49 -7.25
CA GLU A 175 3.09 -3.35 -5.88
C GLU A 175 3.23 -4.71 -5.19
N SER A 176 2.19 -5.55 -5.25
CA SER A 176 2.21 -6.87 -4.61
C SER A 176 3.21 -7.83 -5.24
N LEU A 177 3.52 -7.69 -6.53
CA LEU A 177 4.51 -8.53 -7.21
C LEU A 177 5.94 -8.30 -6.69
N ALA A 178 6.29 -7.07 -6.30
CA ALA A 178 7.62 -6.78 -5.77
C ALA A 178 7.87 -7.51 -4.44
N GLU A 179 6.89 -7.50 -3.54
CA GLU A 179 6.97 -8.21 -2.27
C GLU A 179 6.91 -9.73 -2.44
N PHE A 180 6.13 -10.20 -3.43
CA PHE A 180 6.12 -11.61 -3.80
C PHE A 180 7.49 -12.07 -4.31
N ALA A 181 8.12 -11.29 -5.17
CA ALA A 181 9.46 -11.57 -5.68
C ALA A 181 10.48 -11.66 -4.55
N ALA A 182 10.39 -10.74 -3.58
CA ALA A 182 11.24 -10.74 -2.40
C ALA A 182 11.05 -12.01 -1.56
N ALA A 183 9.81 -12.44 -1.33
CA ALA A 183 9.49 -13.68 -0.62
C ALA A 183 9.91 -14.94 -1.41
N ALA A 184 9.75 -14.94 -2.73
CA ALA A 184 10.17 -16.04 -3.60
C ALA A 184 11.69 -16.27 -3.54
N ALA A 185 12.49 -15.20 -3.52
CA ALA A 185 13.93 -15.34 -3.36
C ALA A 185 14.31 -15.90 -1.99
N ALA A 186 13.64 -15.46 -0.92
CA ALA A 186 13.85 -16.01 0.43
C ALA A 186 13.50 -17.51 0.50
N ALA A 187 12.56 -17.96 -0.33
CA ALA A 187 12.20 -19.37 -0.50
C ALA A 187 13.16 -20.14 -1.42
N GLY A 188 14.24 -19.53 -1.92
CA GLY A 188 15.19 -20.16 -2.85
C GLY A 188 14.70 -20.24 -4.29
N GLN A 189 13.57 -19.61 -4.65
CA GLN A 189 13.02 -19.59 -6.00
C GLN A 189 13.66 -18.49 -6.85
N GLY A 190 14.97 -18.58 -7.07
CA GLY A 190 15.79 -17.50 -7.63
C GLY A 190 15.33 -16.99 -8.99
N GLU A 191 15.14 -17.86 -9.98
CA GLU A 191 14.70 -17.46 -11.33
C GLU A 191 13.33 -16.79 -11.30
N ARG A 192 12.41 -17.32 -10.49
CA ARG A 192 11.06 -16.76 -10.31
C ARG A 192 11.12 -15.38 -9.66
N ALA A 193 11.99 -15.19 -8.68
CA ALA A 193 12.19 -13.89 -8.04
C ALA A 193 12.68 -12.84 -9.05
N VAL A 194 13.67 -13.18 -9.88
CA VAL A 194 14.17 -12.27 -10.94
C VAL A 194 13.05 -11.89 -11.91
N LEU A 195 12.30 -12.87 -12.39
CA LEU A 195 11.18 -12.67 -13.31
C LEU A 195 10.11 -11.75 -12.71
N LEU A 196 9.71 -11.99 -11.46
CA LEU A 196 8.68 -11.19 -10.79
C LEU A 196 9.18 -9.78 -10.45
N HIS A 197 10.46 -9.60 -10.08
CA HIS A 197 11.06 -8.27 -9.89
C HIS A 197 11.07 -7.46 -11.19
N ALA A 198 11.43 -8.08 -12.32
CA ALA A 198 11.44 -7.42 -13.62
C ALA A 198 10.03 -7.00 -14.06
N ALA A 199 9.04 -7.88 -13.86
CA ALA A 199 7.64 -7.56 -14.11
C ALA A 199 7.15 -6.40 -13.21
N ALA A 200 7.37 -6.49 -11.90
CA ALA A 200 6.97 -5.44 -10.96
C ALA A 200 7.58 -4.08 -11.33
N LYS A 201 8.88 -4.04 -11.63
CA LYS A 201 9.58 -2.81 -12.05
C LYS A 201 8.95 -2.19 -13.29
N THR A 202 8.69 -2.99 -14.33
CA THR A 202 8.13 -2.52 -15.59
C THR A 202 6.72 -1.98 -15.42
N LEU A 203 5.90 -2.68 -14.64
CA LEU A 203 4.51 -2.31 -14.38
C LEU A 203 4.40 -1.05 -13.51
N LEU A 204 5.25 -0.92 -12.48
CA LEU A 204 5.33 0.29 -11.66
C LEU A 204 5.78 1.51 -12.49
N ALA A 205 6.78 1.33 -13.36
CA ALA A 205 7.22 2.40 -14.26
C ALA A 205 6.10 2.85 -15.22
N ALA A 206 5.31 1.90 -15.76
CA ALA A 206 4.20 2.21 -16.66
C ALA A 206 3.10 3.08 -16.03
N ILE A 207 2.96 3.04 -14.70
CA ILE A 207 2.00 3.88 -13.95
C ILE A 207 2.65 5.11 -13.31
N GLY A 208 3.92 5.39 -13.60
CA GLY A 208 4.66 6.51 -13.01
C GLY A 208 4.97 6.34 -11.52
N ALA A 209 4.88 5.12 -10.99
CA ALA A 209 5.24 4.81 -9.61
C ALA A 209 6.73 4.49 -9.51
N SER A 210 7.38 5.04 -8.48
CA SER A 210 8.76 4.70 -8.12
C SER A 210 8.77 4.25 -6.66
N PRO A 211 9.31 3.06 -6.34
CA PRO A 211 9.51 2.63 -4.97
C PRO A 211 10.39 3.61 -4.18
N ALA A 212 10.32 3.56 -2.85
CA ALA A 212 11.17 4.40 -2.00
C ALA A 212 12.66 4.05 -2.19
N SER A 213 13.57 5.00 -1.99
CA SER A 213 15.02 4.81 -2.21
C SER A 213 15.59 3.62 -1.43
N HIS A 214 15.13 3.39 -0.20
CA HIS A 214 15.53 2.24 0.60
C HIS A 214 15.04 0.91 0.00
N GLU A 215 13.80 0.85 -0.48
CA GLU A 215 13.24 -0.35 -1.14
C GLU A 215 13.98 -0.65 -2.45
N GLN A 216 14.36 0.39 -3.19
CA GLN A 216 15.20 0.26 -4.38
C GLN A 216 16.58 -0.32 -4.04
N GLN A 217 17.23 0.17 -2.99
CA GLN A 217 18.52 -0.34 -2.53
C GLN A 217 18.45 -1.81 -2.13
N GLU A 218 17.42 -2.20 -1.37
CA GLU A 218 17.24 -3.60 -0.97
C GLU A 218 16.98 -4.50 -2.17
N THR A 219 16.12 -4.07 -3.10
CA THR A 219 15.84 -4.80 -4.34
C THR A 219 17.11 -4.94 -5.19
N GLN A 220 17.91 -3.89 -5.31
CA GLN A 220 19.20 -3.93 -6.04
C GLN A 220 20.18 -4.92 -5.41
N ARG A 221 20.31 -4.90 -4.08
CA ARG A 221 21.15 -5.85 -3.33
C ARG A 221 20.72 -7.28 -3.58
N GLN A 222 19.42 -7.54 -3.50
CA GLN A 222 18.83 -8.84 -3.72
C GLN A 222 19.05 -9.34 -5.17
N LEU A 223 18.83 -8.48 -6.17
CA LEU A 223 19.06 -8.83 -7.58
C LEU A 223 20.54 -9.11 -7.87
N ALA A 224 21.47 -8.41 -7.24
CA ALA A 224 22.90 -8.69 -7.38
C ALA A 224 23.26 -10.09 -6.84
N LEU A 225 22.70 -10.48 -5.69
CA LEU A 225 22.86 -11.82 -5.13
C LEU A 225 22.26 -12.90 -6.04
N LEU A 226 21.05 -12.67 -6.55
CA LEU A 226 20.40 -13.58 -7.49
C LEU A 226 21.20 -13.74 -8.78
N ARG A 227 21.75 -12.65 -9.32
CA ARG A 227 22.61 -12.68 -10.51
C ARG A 227 23.89 -13.49 -10.29
N ALA A 228 24.52 -13.34 -9.12
CA ALA A 228 25.70 -14.12 -8.75
C ALA A 228 25.38 -15.63 -8.60
N ALA A 229 24.21 -15.96 -8.04
CA ALA A 229 23.79 -17.33 -7.80
C ALA A 229 23.32 -18.07 -9.06
N LEU A 230 22.57 -17.41 -9.94
CA LEU A 230 22.00 -17.99 -11.16
C LEU A 230 22.97 -17.98 -12.34
N GLY A 231 23.94 -17.07 -12.33
CA GLY A 231 24.77 -16.75 -13.49
C GLY A 231 24.05 -15.84 -14.50
N GLU A 232 24.86 -15.22 -15.36
CA GLU A 232 24.40 -14.14 -16.25
C GLU A 232 23.30 -14.58 -17.23
N ALA A 233 23.44 -15.75 -17.84
CA ALA A 233 22.52 -16.22 -18.87
C ALA A 233 21.11 -16.49 -18.32
N ALA A 234 21.02 -17.20 -17.19
CA ALA A 234 19.74 -17.50 -16.55
C ALA A 234 19.09 -16.24 -15.98
N PHE A 235 19.89 -15.34 -15.39
CA PHE A 235 19.39 -14.04 -14.93
C PHE A 235 18.80 -13.22 -16.07
N ALA A 236 19.54 -13.07 -17.18
CA ALA A 236 19.11 -12.25 -18.32
C ALA A 236 17.83 -12.81 -18.98
N ASP A 237 17.73 -14.14 -19.13
CA ASP A 237 16.53 -14.79 -19.67
C ASP A 237 15.30 -14.59 -18.77
N ALA A 238 15.44 -14.82 -17.45
CA ALA A 238 14.36 -14.60 -16.50
C ALA A 238 13.93 -13.12 -16.45
N TRP A 239 14.89 -12.19 -16.49
CA TRP A 239 14.65 -10.76 -16.50
C TRP A 239 13.86 -10.33 -17.74
N ALA A 240 14.33 -10.71 -18.94
CA ALA A 240 13.67 -10.36 -20.20
C ALA A 240 12.22 -10.90 -20.27
N LYS A 241 11.99 -12.12 -19.76
CA LYS A 241 10.64 -12.70 -19.65
C LYS A 241 9.74 -11.87 -18.74
N GLY A 242 10.25 -11.41 -17.60
CA GLY A 242 9.52 -10.57 -16.66
C GLY A 242 9.14 -9.20 -17.23
N GLU A 243 10.06 -8.53 -17.93
CA GLU A 243 9.80 -7.23 -18.58
C GLU A 243 8.68 -7.30 -19.63
N ALA A 244 8.50 -8.46 -20.27
CA ALA A 244 7.46 -8.67 -21.28
C ALA A 244 6.07 -9.03 -20.70
N MET A 245 5.91 -9.13 -19.37
CA MET A 245 4.65 -9.57 -18.77
C MET A 245 3.63 -8.44 -18.61
N THR A 246 2.36 -8.76 -18.89
CA THR A 246 1.23 -7.94 -18.45
C THR A 246 0.95 -8.18 -16.96
N PRO A 247 0.22 -7.28 -16.26
CA PRO A 247 -0.16 -7.50 -14.86
C PRO A 247 -0.84 -8.85 -14.62
N GLU A 248 -1.71 -9.27 -15.53
CA GLU A 248 -2.46 -10.51 -15.42
C GLU A 248 -1.56 -11.75 -15.56
N ARG A 249 -0.58 -11.70 -16.47
CA ARG A 249 0.41 -12.77 -16.64
C ARG A 249 1.38 -12.85 -15.46
N ALA A 250 1.87 -11.70 -15.00
CA ALA A 250 2.76 -11.64 -13.84
C ALA A 250 2.04 -12.15 -12.58
N ALA A 251 0.77 -11.76 -12.37
CA ALA A 251 -0.05 -12.29 -11.29
C ALA A 251 -0.27 -13.80 -11.40
N ALA A 252 -0.56 -14.31 -12.61
CA ALA A 252 -0.70 -15.75 -12.82
C ALA A 252 0.60 -16.52 -12.50
N CYS A 253 1.76 -16.01 -12.93
CA CYS A 253 3.05 -16.60 -12.61
C CYS A 253 3.37 -16.56 -11.09
N ALA A 254 2.99 -15.50 -10.38
CA ALA A 254 3.13 -15.47 -8.92
C ALA A 254 2.17 -16.45 -8.21
N LEU A 255 0.98 -16.71 -8.75
CA LEU A 255 0.02 -17.65 -8.16
C LEU A 255 0.35 -19.11 -8.48
N ASP A 256 0.89 -19.40 -9.67
CA ASP A 256 1.22 -20.75 -10.14
C ASP A 256 2.63 -20.81 -10.72
N GLU A 257 3.47 -21.64 -10.11
CA GLU A 257 4.86 -21.85 -10.50
C GLU A 257 5.00 -22.55 -11.86
N ALA A 258 4.07 -23.45 -12.20
CA ALA A 258 4.07 -24.13 -13.50
C ALA A 258 3.66 -23.18 -14.64
N GLY A 259 2.74 -22.26 -14.37
CA GLY A 259 2.26 -21.26 -15.32
C GLY A 259 3.30 -20.20 -15.74
N CYS A 260 4.38 -20.02 -14.96
CA CYS A 260 5.46 -19.08 -15.32
C CYS A 260 6.23 -19.50 -16.60
N TRP A 261 6.36 -20.80 -16.84
CA TRP A 261 7.29 -21.36 -17.81
C TRP A 261 6.63 -22.01 -19.02
N SER A 262 5.30 -22.03 -19.07
CA SER A 262 4.49 -22.78 -20.05
C SER A 262 4.42 -22.16 -21.45
N LEU A 263 5.35 -21.29 -21.81
CA LEU A 263 5.60 -20.89 -23.21
C LEU A 263 7.08 -21.05 -23.56
N ARG A 264 7.51 -22.32 -23.67
CA ARG A 264 8.47 -22.69 -24.71
C ARG A 264 7.67 -22.98 -25.98
N THR A 265 8.17 -22.42 -27.09
CA THR A 265 7.81 -22.68 -28.50
C THR A 265 6.41 -22.28 -28.98
N SER A 266 6.31 -21.02 -29.40
CA SER A 266 5.74 -20.75 -30.72
C SER A 266 6.82 -20.00 -31.51
N GLY A 267 7.78 -20.78 -32.02
CA GLY A 267 8.68 -20.30 -33.07
C GLY A 267 7.90 -20.14 -34.38
N PRO A 268 8.39 -19.29 -35.30
CA PRO A 268 7.70 -18.91 -36.53
C PRO A 268 7.36 -20.09 -37.44
#